data_AF-A0A6M2ABP6-F1
#
_entry.id   AF-A0A6M2ABP6-F1
#
_cell.length_a   1.000
_cell.length_b   1.000
_cell.length_c   1.000
_cell.angle_alpha   90.00
_cell.angle_beta   90.00
_cell.angle_gamma   90.00
#
_symmetry.space_group_name_H-M   'P 1'
#
loop_
_entity.id
_entity.type
_entity.pdbx_description
1 polymer ?
#
loop_
_entity_poly.entity_id
_entity_poly.type
_entity_poly.pdbx_seq_one_letter_code
_entity_poly.pdbx_strand_id
1 'polypeptide(L)'
;MICTQTTIELETRNGTFVCQGKQFTSQEKVYEYLRSSCLFDTIKVVEETKSYFLHRRENGFEQYETRGSLRKALAREIGGAWVELSGKKVQYLVDKGWIFSSIRKISKEEYLRRLEPQAAKVAGVVLGMLAVAPGAMELGRLSGYSQVATGLALYKYPTLGLALTMMTKVEAQAVGSEFQVNTYTTSDQRNPSAAPLNDGGFVVTWESSGQDGDSYGIYGQRYASSGVKSGVEFQINTYTTSDQGYPSVAPLNDGGFVVTWHSSGQDGDSYGIYGQRYESSGVKNGAEFQVNTYTTSIQRDPSVAPLNDGGFVVTWESSGQDGDSYGVYGQKYDSSGVKSGVEFQVNTYTTSNQRDPSAAPLNDGGFVVTWESSGQDGDSYGVYGQRYASSGAKSGAEFQINTYTTNNQSDPSAAPLNDGGFVVTWESLAQDGDGYGIYGQRYDSSGVK
;
A
#
# COMPACT_ATOMS: atom_id res chain seq x y z
N MET A 1 35.06 5.08 -35.20
CA MET A 1 34.51 4.27 -36.30
C MET A 1 33.32 3.52 -35.72
N ILE A 2 32.11 4.08 -35.83
CA ILE A 2 30.90 3.48 -35.26
C ILE A 2 30.37 2.50 -36.29
N CYS A 3 30.49 1.20 -36.03
CA CYS A 3 30.05 0.17 -36.95
C CYS A 3 28.52 -0.01 -36.78
N THR A 4 27.73 0.47 -37.73
CA THR A 4 26.26 0.33 -37.75
C THR A 4 25.80 -0.93 -38.51
N GLN A 5 26.63 -1.97 -38.61
CA GLN A 5 26.21 -3.25 -39.21
C GLN A 5 25.66 -4.18 -38.14
N THR A 6 24.36 -4.42 -38.20
CA THR A 6 23.58 -5.26 -37.27
C THR A 6 23.74 -6.77 -37.47
N THR A 7 24.64 -7.22 -38.36
CA THR A 7 25.08 -8.62 -38.49
C THR A 7 26.44 -8.63 -39.19
N ILE A 8 27.44 -9.30 -38.62
CA ILE A 8 28.72 -9.56 -39.31
C ILE A 8 28.67 -10.99 -39.83
N GLU A 9 28.71 -11.14 -41.15
CA GLU A 9 28.85 -12.45 -41.79
C GLU A 9 30.35 -12.80 -41.90
N LEU A 10 30.70 -13.98 -41.42
CA LEU A 10 32.05 -14.53 -41.51
C LEU A 10 32.06 -15.53 -42.65
N GLU A 11 32.82 -15.24 -43.71
CA GLU A 11 33.10 -16.22 -44.77
C GLU A 11 34.35 -17.01 -44.42
N THR A 12 34.26 -18.34 -44.55
CA THR A 12 35.41 -19.24 -44.52
C THR A 12 35.80 -19.60 -45.94
N ARG A 13 37.08 -19.39 -46.30
CA ARG A 13 37.66 -19.94 -47.54
C ARG A 13 38.96 -20.66 -47.19
N ASN A 14 39.06 -21.95 -47.55
CA ASN A 14 40.25 -22.77 -47.37
C ASN A 14 40.87 -22.69 -45.95
N GLY A 15 40.02 -22.77 -44.91
CA GLY A 15 40.46 -22.78 -43.50
C GLY A 15 40.89 -21.43 -42.92
N THR A 16 40.70 -20.32 -43.65
CA THR A 16 41.00 -18.96 -43.16
C THR A 16 39.69 -18.16 -42.99
N PHE A 17 39.55 -17.45 -41.87
CA PHE A 17 38.35 -16.67 -41.55
C PHE A 17 38.51 -15.23 -42.05
N VAL A 18 37.51 -14.69 -42.74
CA VAL A 18 37.54 -13.30 -43.24
C VAL A 18 36.45 -12.47 -42.56
N CYS A 19 36.85 -11.39 -41.90
CA CYS A 19 35.95 -10.47 -41.21
C CYS A 19 36.29 -9.02 -41.57
N GLN A 20 35.33 -8.28 -42.13
CA GLN A 20 35.51 -6.88 -42.57
C GLN A 20 36.77 -6.66 -43.44
N GLY A 21 37.09 -7.62 -44.31
CA GLY A 21 38.24 -7.56 -45.22
C GLY A 21 39.58 -7.96 -44.61
N LYS A 22 39.65 -8.37 -43.34
CA LYS A 22 40.85 -8.91 -42.69
C LYS A 22 40.79 -10.44 -42.56
N GLN A 23 41.95 -11.09 -42.69
CA GLN A 23 42.09 -12.55 -42.59
C GLN A 23 42.60 -12.97 -41.21
N PHE A 24 42.05 -14.07 -40.68
CA PHE A 24 42.36 -14.60 -39.36
C PHE A 24 42.59 -16.11 -39.42
N THR A 25 43.55 -16.58 -38.62
CA THR A 25 44.00 -17.98 -38.60
C THR A 25 43.17 -18.88 -37.68
N SER A 26 42.33 -18.31 -36.82
CA SER A 26 41.43 -19.06 -35.94
C SER A 26 40.22 -18.23 -35.56
N GLN A 27 39.16 -18.91 -35.12
CA GLN A 27 37.91 -18.30 -34.69
C GLN A 27 38.12 -17.42 -33.43
N GLU A 28 38.94 -17.85 -32.46
CA GLU A 28 39.30 -17.01 -31.30
C GLU A 28 39.91 -15.66 -31.67
N LYS A 29 40.77 -15.61 -32.69
CA LYS A 29 41.43 -14.34 -33.09
C LYS A 29 40.48 -13.36 -33.78
N VAL A 30 39.47 -13.88 -34.49
CA VAL A 30 38.36 -13.05 -34.98
C VAL A 30 37.61 -12.42 -33.81
N TYR A 31 37.42 -13.16 -32.71
CA TYR A 31 36.70 -12.68 -31.54
C TYR A 31 37.46 -11.62 -30.74
N GLU A 32 38.76 -11.77 -30.52
CA GLU A 32 39.57 -10.74 -29.87
C GLU A 32 39.57 -9.42 -30.67
N TYR A 33 39.60 -9.53 -32.00
CA TYR A 33 39.51 -8.39 -32.90
C TYR A 33 38.16 -7.67 -32.80
N LEU A 34 37.04 -8.42 -32.75
CA LEU A 34 35.71 -7.82 -32.59
C LEU A 34 35.48 -7.24 -31.19
N ARG A 35 35.98 -7.91 -30.14
CA ARG A 35 35.87 -7.47 -28.73
C ARG A 35 36.52 -6.10 -28.47
N SER A 36 37.63 -5.81 -29.14
CA SER A 36 38.33 -4.53 -29.00
C SER A 36 37.74 -3.40 -29.86
N SER A 37 36.88 -3.73 -30.82
CA SER A 37 36.46 -2.80 -31.88
C SER A 37 34.98 -2.40 -31.81
N CYS A 38 34.08 -3.23 -31.26
CA CYS A 38 32.62 -2.99 -31.18
C CYS A 38 31.93 -3.78 -30.05
N LEU A 39 30.77 -3.30 -29.57
CA LEU A 39 29.85 -4.05 -28.70
C LEU A 39 28.79 -4.75 -29.56
N PHE A 40 28.82 -6.08 -29.62
CA PHE A 40 27.77 -6.91 -30.22
C PHE A 40 27.44 -8.10 -29.32
N ASP A 41 26.16 -8.45 -29.21
CA ASP A 41 25.70 -9.57 -28.37
C ASP A 41 25.38 -10.84 -29.17
N THR A 42 25.14 -10.75 -30.50
CA THR A 42 24.89 -11.93 -31.35
C THR A 42 25.54 -11.79 -32.73
N ILE A 43 26.12 -12.88 -33.23
CA ILE A 43 26.80 -12.97 -34.54
C ILE A 43 26.16 -14.11 -35.35
N LYS A 44 26.00 -13.93 -36.67
CA LYS A 44 25.60 -15.01 -37.58
C LYS A 44 26.83 -15.47 -38.37
N VAL A 45 27.15 -16.76 -38.28
CA VAL A 45 28.27 -17.39 -39.01
C VAL A 45 27.71 -18.13 -40.21
N VAL A 46 28.34 -17.96 -41.38
CA VAL A 46 27.95 -18.63 -42.64
C VAL A 46 29.18 -19.34 -43.21
N GLU A 47 29.22 -20.65 -43.05
CA GLU A 47 30.24 -21.52 -43.64
C GLU A 47 29.74 -22.06 -45.00
N GLU A 48 30.62 -22.72 -45.77
CA GLU A 48 30.32 -23.17 -47.14
C GLU A 48 29.07 -24.06 -47.25
N THR A 49 28.71 -24.79 -46.18
CA THR A 49 27.57 -25.73 -46.19
C THR A 49 26.55 -25.51 -45.07
N LYS A 50 26.77 -24.55 -44.16
CA LYS A 50 25.87 -24.32 -43.02
C LYS A 50 25.94 -22.89 -42.50
N SER A 51 24.88 -22.47 -41.81
CA SER A 51 24.87 -21.19 -41.08
C SER A 51 24.28 -21.36 -39.69
N TYR A 52 24.88 -20.71 -38.71
CA TYR A 52 24.44 -20.74 -37.31
C TYR A 52 24.61 -19.36 -36.66
N PHE A 53 24.09 -19.20 -35.44
CA PHE A 53 24.18 -17.98 -34.66
C PHE A 53 24.99 -18.22 -33.40
N LEU A 54 25.78 -17.25 -32.98
CA LEU A 54 26.52 -17.25 -31.73
C LEU A 54 26.05 -16.08 -30.88
N HIS A 55 25.58 -16.37 -29.67
CA HIS A 55 25.13 -15.35 -28.71
C HIS A 55 26.09 -15.29 -27.52
N ARG A 56 26.42 -14.08 -27.09
CA ARG A 56 27.36 -13.83 -26.00
C ARG A 56 26.73 -14.17 -24.65
N ARG A 57 27.49 -14.87 -23.81
CA ARG A 57 27.17 -15.17 -22.40
C ARG A 57 28.26 -14.59 -21.49
N GLU A 58 28.00 -14.58 -20.19
CA GLU A 58 28.93 -14.06 -19.17
C GLU A 58 30.33 -14.71 -19.25
N ASN A 59 30.40 -16.01 -19.58
CA ASN A 59 31.63 -16.80 -19.62
C ASN A 59 32.02 -17.33 -21.01
N GLY A 60 31.47 -16.78 -22.10
CA GLY A 60 31.80 -17.24 -23.47
C GLY A 60 30.72 -16.94 -24.51
N PHE A 61 30.63 -17.78 -25.55
CA PHE A 61 29.57 -17.72 -26.56
C PHE A 61 28.83 -19.07 -26.65
N GLU A 62 27.55 -19.00 -26.93
CA GLU A 62 26.68 -20.17 -27.11
C GLU A 62 26.14 -20.23 -28.55
N GLN A 63 26.15 -21.41 -29.15
CA GLN A 63 25.78 -21.63 -30.55
C GLN A 63 24.32 -22.07 -30.73
N TYR A 64 23.68 -21.52 -31.76
CA TYR A 64 22.29 -21.77 -32.12
C TYR A 64 22.17 -22.05 -33.61
N GLU A 65 21.75 -23.27 -33.96
CA GLU A 65 21.63 -23.72 -35.35
C GLU A 65 20.52 -23.02 -36.14
N THR A 66 19.50 -22.47 -35.47
CA THR A 66 18.37 -21.83 -36.15
C THR A 66 18.00 -20.51 -35.50
N ARG A 67 17.40 -19.62 -36.29
CA ARG A 67 16.86 -18.34 -35.78
C ARG A 67 15.76 -18.56 -34.73
N GLY A 68 15.03 -19.67 -34.81
CA GLY A 68 13.98 -20.02 -33.86
C GLY A 68 14.50 -20.42 -32.49
N SER A 69 15.61 -21.20 -32.43
CA SER A 69 16.21 -21.59 -31.15
C SER A 69 16.85 -20.41 -30.44
N LEU A 70 17.54 -19.54 -31.17
CA LEU A 70 18.06 -18.28 -30.64
C LEU A 70 16.95 -17.41 -30.03
N ARG A 71 15.83 -17.22 -30.75
CA ARG A 71 14.70 -16.40 -30.26
C ARG A 71 14.09 -16.94 -28.97
N LYS A 72 13.99 -18.26 -28.81
CA LYS A 72 13.48 -18.87 -27.57
C LYS A 72 14.44 -18.67 -26.40
N ALA A 73 15.75 -18.72 -26.65
CA ALA A 73 16.75 -18.45 -25.61
C ALA A 73 16.68 -17.00 -25.14
N LEU A 74 16.66 -16.04 -26.08
CA LEU A 74 16.55 -14.62 -25.77
C LEU A 74 15.24 -14.27 -25.05
N ALA A 75 14.11 -14.87 -25.45
CA ALA A 75 12.81 -14.60 -24.82
C ALA A 75 12.75 -15.03 -23.34
N ARG A 76 13.47 -16.09 -22.95
CA ARG A 76 13.60 -16.50 -21.53
C ARG A 76 14.45 -15.53 -20.72
N GLU A 77 15.38 -14.86 -21.37
CA GLU A 77 16.31 -13.92 -20.74
C GLU A 77 15.72 -12.53 -20.53
N ILE A 78 14.82 -12.09 -21.42
CA ILE A 78 14.22 -10.74 -21.38
C ILE A 78 12.71 -10.71 -21.05
N GLY A 79 12.08 -11.86 -20.79
CA GLY A 79 10.72 -11.93 -20.21
C GLY A 79 9.52 -11.55 -21.09
N GLY A 80 9.50 -11.88 -22.39
CA GLY A 80 8.39 -11.50 -23.30
C GLY A 80 7.14 -12.40 -23.29
N ALA A 81 5.94 -11.84 -23.52
CA ALA A 81 4.64 -12.53 -23.52
C ALA A 81 3.97 -12.63 -24.92
N TRP A 82 3.11 -13.64 -25.14
CA TRP A 82 2.40 -13.92 -26.41
C TRP A 82 0.94 -13.45 -26.37
N VAL A 83 0.42 -12.93 -27.48
CA VAL A 83 -1.02 -12.62 -27.62
C VAL A 83 -1.54 -13.12 -28.98
N GLU A 84 -2.78 -13.60 -29.04
CA GLU A 84 -3.37 -14.14 -30.27
C GLU A 84 -4.45 -13.20 -30.81
N LEU A 85 -4.35 -12.83 -32.09
CA LEU A 85 -5.30 -11.92 -32.74
C LEU A 85 -5.75 -12.51 -34.07
N SER A 86 -7.06 -12.63 -34.24
CA SER A 86 -7.70 -13.12 -35.48
C SER A 86 -7.14 -14.46 -35.99
N GLY A 87 -6.93 -15.42 -35.08
CA GLY A 87 -6.44 -16.76 -35.42
C GLY A 87 -4.95 -16.85 -35.79
N LYS A 88 -4.16 -15.79 -35.55
CA LYS A 88 -2.69 -15.83 -35.61
C LYS A 88 -2.07 -15.39 -34.29
N LYS A 89 -1.19 -16.22 -33.74
CA LYS A 89 -0.42 -15.95 -32.52
C LYS A 89 0.73 -14.98 -32.85
N VAL A 90 0.77 -13.82 -32.20
CA VAL A 90 1.78 -12.77 -32.41
C VAL A 90 2.39 -12.35 -31.07
N GLN A 91 3.73 -12.33 -30.99
CA GLN A 91 4.44 -11.95 -29.76
C GLN A 91 4.86 -10.47 -29.81
N TYR A 92 4.79 -9.79 -28.68
CA TYR A 92 5.35 -8.45 -28.51
C TYR A 92 6.46 -8.46 -27.45
N LEU A 93 7.52 -7.70 -27.71
CA LEU A 93 8.63 -7.46 -26.79
C LEU A 93 8.80 -5.95 -26.63
N VAL A 94 9.05 -5.51 -25.40
CA VAL A 94 9.37 -4.12 -25.08
C VAL A 94 10.75 -4.12 -24.44
N ASP A 95 11.78 -3.65 -25.16
CA ASP A 95 12.67 -2.57 -24.70
C ASP A 95 13.66 -2.16 -25.82
N LYS A 96 14.25 -0.96 -25.65
CA LYS A 96 15.27 -0.23 -26.42
C LYS A 96 16.06 -1.04 -27.47
N GLY A 97 15.65 -0.87 -28.74
CA GLY A 97 16.58 -0.87 -29.90
C GLY A 97 16.59 -2.09 -30.84
N TRP A 98 15.72 -2.01 -31.87
CA TRP A 98 15.78 -2.58 -33.26
C TRP A 98 15.61 -4.11 -33.48
N ILE A 99 15.36 -4.62 -34.71
CA ILE A 99 14.14 -4.80 -35.55
C ILE A 99 14.10 -6.30 -35.97
N PHE A 100 12.96 -6.93 -36.34
CA PHE A 100 12.73 -7.63 -37.65
C PHE A 100 11.37 -8.32 -37.85
N SER A 101 10.70 -7.83 -38.91
CA SER A 101 9.78 -8.45 -39.89
C SER A 101 8.44 -9.00 -39.40
N SER A 102 7.53 -8.09 -39.07
CA SER A 102 6.12 -7.96 -39.56
C SER A 102 5.25 -7.29 -38.48
N ILE A 103 5.67 -6.11 -38.03
CA ILE A 103 4.87 -5.27 -37.12
C ILE A 103 4.90 -3.87 -37.74
N ARG A 104 3.72 -3.33 -38.07
CA ARG A 104 3.62 -1.96 -38.62
C ARG A 104 4.07 -0.98 -37.53
N LYS A 105 4.91 -0.04 -37.95
CA LYS A 105 5.35 1.10 -37.14
C LYS A 105 4.15 2.04 -37.00
N ILE A 106 3.57 2.16 -35.82
CA ILE A 106 2.70 3.29 -35.47
C ILE A 106 3.58 4.37 -34.83
N SER A 107 3.28 5.65 -35.08
CA SER A 107 4.04 6.74 -34.44
C SER A 107 3.68 6.84 -32.96
N LYS A 108 4.56 7.49 -32.18
CA LYS A 108 4.30 7.79 -30.76
C LYS A 108 2.98 8.55 -30.61
N GLU A 109 2.67 9.45 -31.55
CA GLU A 109 1.44 10.24 -31.57
C GLU A 109 0.19 9.40 -31.84
N GLU A 110 0.25 8.38 -32.70
CA GLU A 110 -0.89 7.49 -32.98
C GLU A 110 -1.13 6.48 -31.84
N TYR A 111 -0.07 6.07 -31.15
CA TYR A 111 -0.16 5.29 -29.91
C TYR A 111 -0.84 6.11 -28.79
N LEU A 112 -0.43 7.37 -28.61
CA LEU A 112 -0.97 8.27 -27.59
C LEU A 112 -2.44 8.66 -27.85
N ARG A 113 -2.85 8.91 -29.11
CA ARG A 113 -4.27 9.17 -29.47
C ARG A 113 -5.21 8.02 -29.16
N ARG A 114 -4.71 6.78 -29.12
CA ARG A 114 -5.52 5.60 -28.78
C ARG A 114 -5.60 5.34 -27.27
N LEU A 115 -4.78 6.02 -26.49
CA LEU A 115 -4.79 6.08 -25.02
C LEU A 115 -5.57 7.31 -24.49
N GLU A 116 -6.10 8.17 -25.35
CA GLU A 116 -6.70 9.47 -24.99
C GLU A 116 -8.02 9.45 -24.18
N PRO A 117 -8.65 8.33 -23.80
CA PRO A 117 -9.55 8.35 -22.65
C PRO A 117 -8.83 8.56 -21.30
N GLN A 118 -7.49 8.58 -21.24
CA GLN A 118 -6.72 8.58 -19.97
C GLN A 118 -5.60 9.64 -19.86
N ALA A 119 -5.55 10.66 -20.71
CA ALA A 119 -4.71 11.82 -20.42
C ALA A 119 -5.47 12.76 -19.48
N ALA A 120 -4.93 13.07 -18.31
CA ALA A 120 -4.65 14.46 -17.90
C ALA A 120 -4.58 14.59 -16.38
N LYS A 121 -3.35 14.66 -15.86
CA LYS A 121 -2.95 15.54 -14.77
C LYS A 121 -1.48 15.24 -14.50
N VAL A 122 -0.63 16.26 -14.37
CA VAL A 122 0.74 16.03 -13.94
C VAL A 122 1.67 17.16 -14.39
N ALA A 123 2.70 16.84 -15.17
CA ALA A 123 3.99 17.49 -14.95
C ALA A 123 4.49 18.37 -16.10
N GLY A 124 3.64 19.21 -16.69
CA GLY A 124 4.01 20.05 -17.83
C GLY A 124 4.75 21.35 -17.51
N VAL A 125 4.70 21.88 -16.27
CA VAL A 125 5.02 23.31 -16.04
C VAL A 125 6.26 23.58 -15.17
N VAL A 126 6.79 22.64 -14.38
CA VAL A 126 7.72 23.02 -13.28
C VAL A 126 9.22 22.97 -13.62
N LEU A 127 9.70 22.19 -14.59
CA LEU A 127 11.16 21.94 -14.73
C LEU A 127 11.92 22.86 -15.70
N GLY A 128 11.32 23.99 -16.10
CA GLY A 128 12.01 25.05 -16.83
C GLY A 128 12.84 26.02 -15.95
N MET A 129 12.77 25.93 -14.61
CA MET A 129 13.25 27.01 -13.72
C MET A 129 14.49 26.74 -12.85
N LEU A 130 15.17 25.59 -12.90
CA LEU A 130 16.23 25.26 -11.91
C LEU A 130 17.64 25.01 -12.48
N ALA A 131 18.00 25.68 -13.57
CA ALA A 131 19.35 25.63 -14.14
C ALA A 131 20.12 26.95 -13.96
N VAL A 132 20.46 27.38 -12.73
CA VAL A 132 21.63 28.25 -12.45
C VAL A 132 22.18 28.03 -11.03
N ALA A 133 23.49 27.72 -10.93
CA ALA A 133 24.45 27.89 -9.82
C ALA A 133 25.01 26.61 -9.14
N PRO A 134 26.36 26.42 -9.14
CA PRO A 134 27.05 25.37 -8.39
C PRO A 134 27.69 25.90 -7.08
N GLY A 135 27.62 25.12 -5.98
CA GLY A 135 28.52 25.28 -4.82
C GLY A 135 27.94 24.93 -3.44
N ALA A 136 28.55 23.93 -2.80
CA ALA A 136 28.69 23.66 -1.35
C ALA A 136 27.43 23.34 -0.48
N MET A 137 27.40 22.15 0.16
CA MET A 137 27.52 21.99 1.64
C MET A 137 27.35 20.55 2.16
N GLU A 138 28.09 20.32 3.24
CA GLU A 138 28.27 19.22 4.22
C GLU A 138 27.30 18.02 4.32
N LEU A 139 27.96 16.86 4.50
CA LEU A 139 27.41 15.56 4.90
C LEU A 139 26.94 15.59 6.37
N GLY A 140 25.63 15.69 6.58
CA GLY A 140 25.06 15.63 7.93
C GLY A 140 23.54 15.74 7.99
N ARG A 141 22.81 15.05 7.09
CA ARG A 141 21.36 14.71 7.15
C ARG A 141 20.92 14.27 5.74
N LEU A 142 20.77 12.96 5.52
CA LEU A 142 20.15 12.41 4.30
C LEU A 142 19.14 11.32 4.67
N SER A 143 18.17 11.65 5.54
CA SER A 143 16.85 11.02 5.52
C SER A 143 15.93 11.96 4.74
N GLY A 144 15.70 11.69 3.45
CA GLY A 144 14.71 12.44 2.65
C GLY A 144 15.07 12.77 1.21
N TYR A 145 16.28 12.46 0.73
CA TYR A 145 16.68 12.70 -0.67
C TYR A 145 17.34 11.45 -1.29
N SER A 146 16.60 10.35 -1.47
CA SER A 146 17.14 9.15 -2.16
C SER A 146 16.56 8.88 -3.56
N GLN A 147 15.77 9.78 -4.16
CA GLN A 147 15.19 9.50 -5.49
C GLN A 147 15.68 10.37 -6.64
N VAL A 148 16.56 11.36 -6.43
CA VAL A 148 17.06 12.21 -7.53
C VAL A 148 18.59 12.17 -7.70
N ALA A 149 19.35 11.84 -6.66
CA ALA A 149 20.80 11.67 -6.77
C ALA A 149 21.22 10.33 -7.44
N THR A 150 20.31 9.36 -7.52
CA THR A 150 20.51 8.06 -8.18
C THR A 150 20.43 8.13 -9.71
N GLY A 151 19.80 9.17 -10.29
CA GLY A 151 19.60 9.26 -11.74
C GLY A 151 20.78 9.77 -12.56
N LEU A 152 21.66 10.59 -11.96
CA LEU A 152 22.77 11.25 -12.69
C LEU A 152 24.11 10.51 -12.59
N ALA A 153 24.31 9.64 -11.59
CA ALA A 153 25.52 8.82 -11.48
C ALA A 153 25.54 7.64 -12.48
N LEU A 154 24.37 7.24 -13.00
CA LEU A 154 24.22 6.09 -13.90
C LEU A 154 24.56 6.38 -15.38
N TYR A 155 24.87 7.63 -15.75
CA TYR A 155 25.14 7.98 -17.15
C TYR A 155 26.63 8.02 -17.53
N LYS A 156 27.56 7.89 -16.57
CA LYS A 156 29.02 8.00 -16.86
C LYS A 156 29.88 6.77 -16.57
N TYR A 157 29.43 5.79 -15.77
CA TYR A 157 30.24 4.61 -15.43
C TYR A 157 29.39 3.32 -15.36
N PRO A 158 29.15 2.63 -16.49
CA PRO A 158 28.24 1.48 -16.54
C PRO A 158 28.77 0.20 -15.88
N THR A 159 30.01 0.17 -15.39
CA THR A 159 30.59 -1.00 -14.70
C THR A 159 30.61 -0.91 -13.17
N LEU A 160 30.18 0.21 -12.57
CA LEU A 160 29.89 0.26 -11.13
C LEU A 160 28.38 0.12 -10.81
N GLY A 161 27.51 0.15 -11.82
CA GLY A 161 26.06 -0.03 -11.67
C GLY A 161 25.61 -1.47 -11.41
N LEU A 162 26.47 -2.46 -11.67
CA LEU A 162 26.18 -3.87 -11.38
C LEU A 162 26.44 -4.29 -9.92
N ALA A 163 26.95 -3.39 -9.08
CA ALA A 163 27.08 -3.64 -7.63
C ALA A 163 26.00 -2.92 -6.79
N LEU A 164 25.12 -2.11 -7.39
CA LEU A 164 24.18 -1.28 -6.61
C LEU A 164 22.74 -1.30 -7.13
N THR A 165 22.34 -2.39 -7.77
CA THR A 165 20.92 -2.76 -7.84
C THR A 165 20.77 -4.24 -7.49
N MET A 166 21.39 -4.67 -6.37
CA MET A 166 20.66 -5.61 -5.55
C MET A 166 19.41 -4.86 -5.16
N MET A 167 18.26 -5.24 -5.72
CA MET A 167 16.98 -4.93 -5.11
C MET A 167 17.11 -5.45 -3.69
N THR A 168 17.47 -4.58 -2.76
CA THR A 168 17.38 -4.90 -1.36
C THR A 168 15.92 -5.25 -1.20
N LYS A 169 15.66 -6.51 -0.87
CA LYS A 169 14.41 -6.89 -0.25
C LYS A 169 14.29 -5.89 0.90
N VAL A 170 13.43 -4.89 0.76
CA VAL A 170 13.14 -3.97 1.84
C VAL A 170 12.30 -4.80 2.79
N GLU A 171 12.99 -5.60 3.59
CA GLU A 171 12.38 -6.27 4.71
C GLU A 171 11.97 -5.17 5.68
N ALA A 172 10.75 -5.27 6.19
CA ALA A 172 10.33 -4.43 7.30
C ALA A 172 11.31 -4.70 8.45
N GLN A 173 12.21 -3.75 8.69
CA GLN A 173 13.18 -3.83 9.77
C GLN A 173 12.63 -3.03 10.94
N ALA A 174 12.48 -3.69 12.08
CA ALA A 174 12.14 -2.99 13.32
C ALA A 174 13.15 -1.86 13.56
N VAL A 175 12.64 -0.66 13.82
CA VAL A 175 13.47 0.48 14.22
C VAL A 175 13.61 0.41 15.74
N GLY A 176 14.72 -0.17 16.21
CA GLY A 176 14.97 -0.38 17.63
C GLY A 176 14.40 -1.69 18.16
N SER A 177 14.52 -1.90 19.47
CA SER A 177 13.93 -3.04 20.17
C SER A 177 12.49 -2.74 20.59
N GLU A 178 11.75 -3.78 20.96
CA GLU A 178 10.53 -3.63 21.75
C GLU A 178 10.80 -2.77 23.00
N PHE A 179 9.80 -1.96 23.37
CA PHE A 179 9.87 -1.08 24.52
C PHE A 179 8.49 -0.99 25.19
N GLN A 180 8.50 -0.76 26.50
CA GLN A 180 7.27 -0.58 27.27
C GLN A 180 6.68 0.81 27.03
N VAL A 181 5.39 0.85 26.73
CA VAL A 181 4.68 2.10 26.43
C VAL A 181 4.37 2.88 27.71
N ASN A 182 3.68 2.24 28.65
CA ASN A 182 3.22 2.81 29.91
C ASN A 182 4.35 3.01 30.94
N THR A 183 4.08 3.86 31.93
CA THR A 183 4.87 4.12 33.13
C THR A 183 4.14 3.68 34.39
N TYR A 184 2.80 3.74 34.39
CA TYR A 184 1.98 3.10 35.41
C TYR A 184 1.79 1.62 35.09
N THR A 185 2.14 0.73 36.02
CA THR A 185 2.20 -0.73 35.77
C THR A 185 1.46 -1.55 36.83
N THR A 186 0.60 -0.92 37.62
CA THR A 186 -0.23 -1.63 38.59
C THR A 186 -1.46 -2.18 37.87
N SER A 187 -1.84 -3.42 38.18
CA SER A 187 -2.97 -4.09 37.50
C SER A 187 -2.82 -4.10 35.97
N ASP A 188 -3.93 -4.16 35.24
CA ASP A 188 -3.95 -4.43 33.80
C ASP A 188 -3.90 -3.14 32.97
N GLN A 189 -3.09 -3.18 31.91
CA GLN A 189 -3.11 -2.21 30.81
C GLN A 189 -3.40 -2.95 29.50
N ARG A 190 -4.48 -2.60 28.80
CA ARG A 190 -5.03 -3.40 27.69
C ARG A 190 -5.54 -2.54 26.54
N ASN A 191 -5.89 -3.19 25.44
CA ASN A 191 -6.53 -2.61 24.25
C ASN A 191 -5.81 -1.39 23.68
N PRO A 192 -4.52 -1.52 23.29
CA PRO A 192 -3.78 -0.39 22.76
C PRO A 192 -4.23 -0.02 21.35
N SER A 193 -4.26 1.27 21.04
CA SER A 193 -4.43 1.82 19.70
C SER A 193 -3.34 2.84 19.40
N ALA A 194 -2.82 2.84 18.17
CA ALA A 194 -1.71 3.71 17.77
C ALA A 194 -1.98 4.44 16.46
N ALA A 195 -1.54 5.70 16.39
CA ALA A 195 -1.66 6.53 15.20
C ALA A 195 -0.32 7.23 14.87
N PRO A 196 0.11 7.26 13.60
CA PRO A 196 1.24 8.09 13.19
C PRO A 196 0.86 9.58 13.27
N LEU A 197 1.82 10.44 13.57
CA LEU A 197 1.62 11.90 13.65
C LEU A 197 2.37 12.60 12.51
N ASN A 198 1.92 13.79 12.13
CA ASN A 198 2.48 14.55 11.00
C ASN A 198 3.93 15.02 11.23
N ASP A 199 4.41 15.02 12.49
CA ASP A 199 5.80 15.29 12.85
C ASP A 199 6.73 14.06 12.67
N GLY A 200 6.19 12.96 12.15
CA GLY A 200 6.88 11.68 11.98
C GLY A 200 6.91 10.82 13.25
N GLY A 201 6.39 11.33 14.36
CA GLY A 201 6.16 10.58 15.58
C GLY A 201 4.92 9.69 15.51
N PHE A 202 4.52 9.18 16.67
CA PHE A 202 3.27 8.44 16.84
C PHE A 202 2.71 8.65 18.24
N VAL A 203 1.42 8.42 18.42
CA VAL A 203 0.76 8.35 19.71
C VAL A 203 0.26 6.93 19.93
N VAL A 204 0.39 6.44 21.15
CA VAL A 204 -0.23 5.18 21.60
C VAL A 204 -1.22 5.54 22.70
N THR A 205 -2.39 4.92 22.65
CA THR A 205 -3.47 5.03 23.64
C THR A 205 -3.82 3.65 24.15
N TRP A 206 -4.27 3.51 25.39
CA TRP A 206 -4.62 2.23 26.01
C TRP A 206 -5.57 2.44 27.20
N GLU A 207 -6.18 1.37 27.68
CA GLU A 207 -6.93 1.33 28.94
C GLU A 207 -6.00 1.00 30.10
N SER A 208 -6.19 1.64 31.25
CA SER A 208 -5.41 1.40 32.47
C SER A 208 -6.31 1.25 33.68
N SER A 209 -6.19 0.11 34.37
CA SER A 209 -6.94 -0.22 35.59
C SER A 209 -6.37 0.51 36.82
N GLY A 210 -7.20 1.25 37.55
CA GLY A 210 -6.83 1.81 38.84
C GLY A 210 -6.02 3.11 38.80
N GLN A 211 -5.70 3.63 37.61
CA GLN A 211 -4.75 4.72 37.47
C GLN A 211 -5.35 6.11 37.77
N ASP A 212 -6.64 6.30 37.51
CA ASP A 212 -7.37 7.54 37.83
C ASP A 212 -8.04 7.50 39.21
N GLY A 213 -7.84 6.41 39.95
CA GLY A 213 -8.43 6.17 41.26
C GLY A 213 -9.77 5.45 41.25
N ASP A 214 -10.28 5.07 40.08
CA ASP A 214 -11.44 4.17 39.91
C ASP A 214 -11.04 2.95 39.06
N SER A 215 -11.96 2.39 38.27
CA SER A 215 -11.77 1.20 37.44
C SER A 215 -10.86 1.48 36.21
N TYR A 216 -11.32 1.26 34.97
CA TYR A 216 -10.51 1.54 33.77
C TYR A 216 -10.63 3.00 33.32
N GLY A 217 -9.50 3.66 33.11
CA GLY A 217 -9.41 4.96 32.42
C GLY A 217 -8.63 4.86 31.10
N ILE A 218 -8.72 5.89 30.25
CA ILE A 218 -8.01 5.97 28.96
C ILE A 218 -6.76 6.82 29.10
N TYR A 219 -5.62 6.27 28.67
CA TYR A 219 -4.30 6.91 28.79
C TYR A 219 -3.59 6.93 27.46
N GLY A 220 -2.63 7.85 27.33
CA GLY A 220 -1.82 7.97 26.13
C GLY A 220 -0.39 8.42 26.38
N GLN A 221 0.47 8.14 25.41
CA GLN A 221 1.86 8.60 25.36
C GLN A 221 2.23 8.90 23.91
N ARG A 222 2.84 10.07 23.70
CA ARG A 222 3.41 10.46 22.41
C ARG A 222 4.87 10.03 22.32
N TYR A 223 5.31 9.75 21.10
CA TYR A 223 6.65 9.33 20.76
C TYR A 223 7.17 10.12 19.56
N ALA A 224 8.46 10.43 19.57
CA ALA A 224 9.18 10.87 18.38
C ALA A 224 9.34 9.70 17.39
N SER A 225 9.72 10.01 16.15
CA SER A 225 9.99 9.01 15.10
C SER A 225 11.07 7.97 15.46
N SER A 226 11.90 8.28 16.47
CA SER A 226 12.93 7.40 17.01
C SER A 226 12.43 6.42 18.09
N GLY A 227 11.16 6.51 18.50
CA GLY A 227 10.61 5.76 19.63
C GLY A 227 10.92 6.36 21.00
N VAL A 228 11.50 7.57 21.07
CA VAL A 228 11.70 8.29 22.35
C VAL A 228 10.41 8.97 22.76
N LYS A 229 10.02 8.83 24.05
CA LYS A 229 8.84 9.49 24.63
C LYS A 229 8.91 11.01 24.43
N SER A 230 7.83 11.58 23.91
CA SER A 230 7.62 13.03 23.82
C SER A 230 6.63 13.45 24.90
N GLY A 231 7.14 14.13 25.94
CA GLY A 231 6.36 14.44 27.13
C GLY A 231 6.14 13.24 28.05
N VAL A 232 5.20 13.38 28.97
CA VAL A 232 4.80 12.34 29.93
C VAL A 232 3.57 11.58 29.43
N GLU A 233 3.33 10.43 30.05
CA GLU A 233 2.05 9.75 29.96
C GLU A 233 0.93 10.64 30.51
N PHE A 234 -0.22 10.65 29.84
CA PHE A 234 -1.33 11.53 30.18
C PHE A 234 -2.66 10.81 30.11
N GLN A 235 -3.58 11.20 31.00
CA GLN A 235 -4.96 10.74 30.99
C GLN A 235 -5.76 11.46 29.90
N ILE A 236 -6.56 10.72 29.15
CA ILE A 236 -7.37 11.20 28.03
C ILE A 236 -8.78 11.55 28.50
N ASN A 237 -9.47 10.61 29.16
CA ASN A 237 -10.79 10.85 29.74
C ASN A 237 -10.74 11.89 30.88
N THR A 238 -11.80 12.66 31.02
CA THR A 238 -12.05 13.58 32.13
C THR A 238 -13.11 13.03 33.07
N TYR A 239 -14.09 12.28 32.55
CA TYR A 239 -14.98 11.49 33.37
C TYR A 239 -14.30 10.19 33.81
N THR A 240 -14.29 9.91 35.12
CA THR A 240 -13.51 8.81 35.72
C THR A 240 -14.35 7.82 36.50
N THR A 241 -15.68 7.96 36.51
CA THR A 241 -16.52 7.03 37.27
C THR A 241 -16.71 5.75 36.46
N SER A 242 -16.51 4.58 37.09
CA SER A 242 -16.62 3.29 36.41
C SER A 242 -15.70 3.17 35.18
N ASP A 243 -16.02 2.29 34.23
CA ASP A 243 -15.12 1.95 33.12
C ASP A 243 -15.19 2.92 31.94
N GLN A 244 -14.02 3.33 31.45
CA GLN A 244 -13.79 3.85 30.12
C GLN A 244 -12.89 2.89 29.34
N GLY A 245 -13.34 2.49 28.15
CA GLY A 245 -12.75 1.37 27.41
C GLY A 245 -12.69 1.56 25.90
N TYR A 246 -11.90 0.70 25.26
CA TYR A 246 -11.70 0.50 23.83
C TYR A 246 -11.31 1.79 23.10
N PRO A 247 -10.14 2.36 23.42
CA PRO A 247 -9.70 3.58 22.78
C PRO A 247 -9.34 3.33 21.31
N SER A 248 -9.73 4.27 20.46
CA SER A 248 -9.35 4.35 19.05
C SER A 248 -8.77 5.73 18.78
N VAL A 249 -7.64 5.80 18.08
CA VAL A 249 -6.95 7.06 17.80
C VAL A 249 -6.70 7.26 16.30
N ALA A 250 -6.97 8.47 15.82
CA ALA A 250 -6.70 8.87 14.43
C ALA A 250 -5.92 10.19 14.38
N PRO A 251 -4.94 10.33 13.47
CA PRO A 251 -4.32 11.63 13.21
C PRO A 251 -5.25 12.56 12.46
N LEU A 252 -5.07 13.87 12.61
CA LEU A 252 -5.85 14.88 11.91
C LEU A 252 -4.96 15.70 10.96
N ASN A 253 -5.56 16.24 9.90
CA ASN A 253 -4.84 17.01 8.88
C ASN A 253 -4.22 18.32 9.41
N ASP A 254 -4.73 18.84 10.53
CA ASP A 254 -4.15 19.99 11.25
C ASP A 254 -2.89 19.62 12.07
N GLY A 255 -2.46 18.35 12.02
CA GLY A 255 -1.33 17.83 12.79
C GLY A 255 -1.69 17.35 14.19
N GLY A 256 -2.93 17.56 14.62
CA GLY A 256 -3.48 17.02 15.85
C GLY A 256 -3.85 15.54 15.73
N PHE A 257 -4.58 15.06 16.72
CA PHE A 257 -5.18 13.73 16.72
C PHE A 257 -6.50 13.75 17.50
N VAL A 258 -7.35 12.76 17.26
CA VAL A 258 -8.58 12.53 18.02
C VAL A 258 -8.52 11.14 18.63
N VAL A 259 -8.97 11.02 19.88
CA VAL A 259 -9.16 9.74 20.56
C VAL A 259 -10.63 9.59 20.85
N THR A 260 -11.18 8.40 20.59
CA THR A 260 -12.55 8.02 20.93
C THR A 260 -12.55 6.77 21.80
N TRP A 261 -13.52 6.63 22.70
CA TRP A 261 -13.66 5.49 23.61
C TRP A 261 -15.13 5.33 24.00
N HIS A 262 -15.50 4.20 24.59
CA HIS A 262 -16.80 4.05 25.26
C HIS A 262 -16.67 4.36 26.75
N SER A 263 -17.73 4.88 27.37
CA SER A 263 -17.72 5.32 28.77
C SER A 263 -18.98 4.89 29.50
N SER A 264 -18.81 4.25 30.66
CA SER A 264 -19.89 3.72 31.50
C SER A 264 -20.57 4.81 32.33
N GLY A 265 -21.89 4.94 32.25
CA GLY A 265 -22.69 5.84 33.10
C GLY A 265 -22.66 7.32 32.70
N GLN A 266 -21.80 7.72 31.77
CA GLN A 266 -21.50 9.13 31.55
C GLN A 266 -22.64 9.91 30.89
N ASP A 267 -23.45 9.27 30.04
CA ASP A 267 -24.63 9.89 29.42
C ASP A 267 -25.91 9.69 30.25
N GLY A 268 -25.79 9.10 31.44
CA GLY A 268 -26.90 8.78 32.32
C GLY A 268 -27.56 7.42 32.07
N ASP A 269 -27.04 6.61 31.14
CA ASP A 269 -27.42 5.21 30.92
C ASP A 269 -26.14 4.31 30.90
N SER A 270 -26.17 3.15 30.25
CA SER A 270 -25.10 2.15 30.29
C SER A 270 -23.77 2.64 29.69
N TYR A 271 -23.53 2.48 28.39
CA TYR A 271 -22.28 2.92 27.76
C TYR A 271 -22.60 3.91 26.65
N GLY A 272 -21.88 5.04 26.62
CA GLY A 272 -21.93 6.01 25.52
C GLY A 272 -20.56 6.14 24.84
N ILE A 273 -20.53 6.73 23.64
CA ILE A 273 -19.28 6.99 22.89
C ILE A 273 -18.83 8.42 23.12
N TYR A 274 -17.56 8.58 23.47
CA TYR A 274 -16.94 9.87 23.78
C TYR A 274 -15.68 10.08 22.98
N GLY A 275 -15.25 11.33 22.88
CA GLY A 275 -13.99 11.69 22.24
C GLY A 275 -13.33 12.93 22.82
N GLN A 276 -12.04 13.06 22.55
CA GLN A 276 -11.22 14.22 22.86
C GLN A 276 -10.29 14.51 21.69
N ARG A 277 -10.30 15.76 21.22
CA ARG A 277 -9.34 16.25 20.23
C ARG A 277 -8.09 16.79 20.92
N TYR A 278 -6.97 16.67 20.23
CA TYR A 278 -5.67 17.15 20.66
C TYR A 278 -5.01 17.95 19.55
N GLU A 279 -4.29 19.00 19.91
CA GLU A 279 -3.37 19.70 19.03
C GLU A 279 -2.13 18.84 18.72
N SER A 280 -1.35 19.24 17.71
CA SER A 280 -0.07 18.61 17.37
C SER A 280 0.96 18.64 18.52
N SER A 281 0.78 19.55 19.49
CA SER A 281 1.57 19.64 20.71
C SER A 281 1.22 18.55 21.74
N GLY A 282 0.07 17.88 21.60
CA GLY A 282 -0.49 16.99 22.62
C GLY A 282 -1.33 17.70 23.68
N VAL A 283 -1.63 19.00 23.50
CA VAL A 283 -2.57 19.74 24.34
C VAL A 283 -4.00 19.42 23.91
N LYS A 284 -4.92 19.25 24.87
CA LYS A 284 -6.36 19.06 24.60
C LYS A 284 -6.91 20.26 23.82
N ASN A 285 -7.50 20.00 22.65
CA ASN A 285 -8.21 20.99 21.86
C ASN A 285 -9.71 20.92 22.18
N GLY A 286 -10.17 21.80 23.07
CA GLY A 286 -11.55 21.78 23.58
C GLY A 286 -11.75 20.75 24.69
N ALA A 287 -13.00 20.65 25.14
CA ALA A 287 -13.41 19.66 26.13
C ALA A 287 -13.69 18.29 25.49
N GLU A 288 -13.72 17.27 26.33
CA GLU A 288 -14.32 15.99 26.00
C GLU A 288 -15.76 16.17 25.51
N PHE A 289 -16.16 15.38 24.51
CA PHE A 289 -17.47 15.50 23.87
C PHE A 289 -18.09 14.13 23.63
N GLN A 290 -19.42 14.08 23.69
CA GLN A 290 -20.19 12.88 23.36
C GLN A 290 -20.39 12.76 21.84
N VAL A 291 -20.14 11.56 21.32
CA VAL A 291 -20.24 11.22 19.90
C VAL A 291 -21.65 10.79 19.52
N ASN A 292 -22.20 9.80 20.23
CA ASN A 292 -23.56 9.31 20.01
C ASN A 292 -24.60 10.36 20.43
N THR A 293 -25.79 10.24 19.84
CA THR A 293 -27.00 11.01 20.17
C THR A 293 -28.11 10.11 20.70
N TYR A 294 -28.14 8.85 20.27
CA TYR A 294 -28.95 7.81 20.90
C TYR A 294 -28.22 7.27 22.13
N THR A 295 -28.87 7.34 23.30
CA THR A 295 -28.26 7.04 24.61
C THR A 295 -28.94 5.91 25.35
N THR A 296 -29.96 5.27 24.76
CA THR A 296 -30.65 4.16 25.44
C THR A 296 -29.78 2.92 25.36
N SER A 297 -29.59 2.23 26.48
CA SER A 297 -28.79 1.00 26.56
C SER A 297 -27.31 1.23 26.21
N ILE A 298 -26.71 0.34 25.42
CA ILE A 298 -25.26 0.23 25.23
C ILE A 298 -24.86 0.76 23.85
N GLN A 299 -23.94 1.73 23.82
CA GLN A 299 -23.16 2.12 22.66
C GLN A 299 -21.67 1.90 22.98
N ARG A 300 -20.99 1.06 22.20
CA ARG A 300 -19.59 0.68 22.51
C ARG A 300 -18.74 0.39 21.28
N ASP A 301 -17.50 0.02 21.53
CA ASP A 301 -16.47 -0.39 20.58
C ASP A 301 -16.27 0.59 19.40
N PRO A 302 -15.87 1.84 19.70
CA PRO A 302 -15.71 2.84 18.67
C PRO A 302 -14.46 2.62 17.81
N SER A 303 -14.60 2.92 16.53
CA SER A 303 -13.49 3.05 15.57
C SER A 303 -13.49 4.45 14.97
N VAL A 304 -12.32 5.10 14.92
CA VAL A 304 -12.17 6.43 14.32
C VAL A 304 -11.24 6.40 13.11
N ALA A 305 -11.68 7.02 12.02
CA ALA A 305 -10.90 7.16 10.79
C ALA A 305 -10.79 8.65 10.38
N PRO A 306 -9.60 9.13 10.01
CA PRO A 306 -9.45 10.47 9.46
C PRO A 306 -10.06 10.55 8.07
N LEU A 307 -10.46 11.74 7.63
CA LEU A 307 -11.01 11.96 6.30
C LEU A 307 -10.18 12.98 5.51
N ASN A 308 -10.18 12.85 4.18
CA ASN A 308 -9.37 13.71 3.30
C ASN A 308 -9.81 15.19 3.32
N ASP A 309 -11.03 15.49 3.75
CA ASP A 309 -11.53 16.85 3.98
C ASP A 309 -11.02 17.48 5.29
N GLY A 310 -10.19 16.77 6.04
CA GLY A 310 -9.64 17.17 7.33
C GLY A 310 -10.54 16.82 8.51
N GLY A 311 -11.75 16.31 8.25
CA GLY A 311 -12.63 15.76 9.27
C GLY A 311 -12.23 14.36 9.69
N PHE A 312 -13.15 13.70 10.39
CA PHE A 312 -13.04 12.30 10.80
C PHE A 312 -14.42 11.67 10.88
N VAL A 313 -14.48 10.34 10.82
CA VAL A 313 -15.70 9.57 11.08
C VAL A 313 -15.47 8.66 12.28
N VAL A 314 -16.45 8.60 13.17
CA VAL A 314 -16.48 7.65 14.27
C VAL A 314 -17.59 6.66 13.99
N THR A 315 -17.32 5.37 14.13
CA THR A 315 -18.31 4.28 14.03
C THR A 315 -18.32 3.46 15.29
N TRP A 316 -19.46 2.90 15.67
CA TRP A 316 -19.64 2.12 16.90
C TRP A 316 -20.81 1.14 16.76
N GLU A 317 -20.91 0.19 17.69
CA GLU A 317 -22.09 -0.67 17.82
C GLU A 317 -23.09 -0.12 18.83
N SER A 318 -24.39 -0.26 18.55
CA SER A 318 -25.48 0.32 19.34
C SER A 318 -26.59 -0.70 19.56
N SER A 319 -26.96 -0.90 20.83
CA SER A 319 -28.01 -1.83 21.28
C SER A 319 -29.40 -1.21 21.16
N GLY A 320 -30.32 -1.89 20.47
CA GLY A 320 -31.74 -1.55 20.39
C GLY A 320 -32.09 -0.45 19.40
N GLN A 321 -31.10 0.20 18.78
CA GLN A 321 -31.33 1.46 18.06
C GLN A 321 -32.04 1.28 16.70
N ASP A 322 -31.82 0.16 16.02
CA ASP A 322 -32.52 -0.19 14.77
C ASP A 322 -33.81 -0.98 15.01
N GLY A 323 -34.19 -1.18 16.28
CA GLY A 323 -35.37 -1.95 16.68
C GLY A 323 -35.12 -3.45 16.87
N ASP A 324 -33.87 -3.91 16.70
CA ASP A 324 -33.44 -5.28 17.06
C ASP A 324 -32.24 -5.21 18.03
N SER A 325 -31.26 -6.10 17.91
CA SER A 325 -30.19 -6.32 18.87
C SER A 325 -29.11 -5.25 18.75
N TYR A 326 -27.93 -5.55 18.19
CA TYR A 326 -26.90 -4.52 17.95
C TYR A 326 -26.88 -4.14 16.48
N GLY A 327 -26.88 -2.84 16.19
CA GLY A 327 -26.62 -2.29 14.86
C GLY A 327 -25.31 -1.49 14.84
N VAL A 328 -24.78 -1.20 13.65
CA VAL A 328 -23.58 -0.37 13.46
C VAL A 328 -23.98 1.04 13.06
N TYR A 329 -23.43 2.03 13.75
CA TYR A 329 -23.75 3.44 13.59
C TYR A 329 -22.48 4.26 13.37
N GLY A 330 -22.66 5.48 12.88
CA GLY A 330 -21.56 6.42 12.72
C GLY A 330 -21.97 7.88 12.79
N GLN A 331 -20.98 8.72 13.06
CA GLN A 331 -21.08 10.18 13.04
C GLN A 331 -19.86 10.75 12.33
N LYS A 332 -20.10 11.57 11.31
CA LYS A 332 -19.04 12.32 10.63
C LYS A 332 -18.82 13.67 11.34
N TYR A 333 -17.57 14.10 11.40
CA TYR A 333 -17.14 15.40 11.90
C TYR A 333 -16.37 16.13 10.80
N ASP A 334 -16.49 17.45 10.78
CA ASP A 334 -15.66 18.31 9.95
C ASP A 334 -14.28 18.56 10.57
N SER A 335 -13.42 19.30 9.88
CA SER A 335 -12.06 19.62 10.32
C SER A 335 -11.98 20.51 11.56
N SER A 336 -13.08 21.18 11.92
CA SER A 336 -13.19 21.93 13.17
C SER A 336 -13.65 21.07 14.34
N GLY A 337 -13.98 19.79 14.11
CA GLY A 337 -14.52 18.88 15.12
C GLY A 337 -16.00 19.11 15.39
N VAL A 338 -16.72 19.73 14.46
CA VAL A 338 -18.18 19.88 14.53
C VAL A 338 -18.85 18.73 13.78
N LYS A 339 -19.96 18.21 14.32
CA LYS A 339 -20.75 17.15 13.67
C LYS A 339 -21.19 17.61 12.27
N SER A 340 -20.77 16.86 11.26
CA SER A 340 -21.17 17.05 9.86
C SER A 340 -22.36 16.14 9.56
N GLY A 341 -23.57 16.69 9.69
CA GLY A 341 -24.81 15.93 9.56
C GLY A 341 -25.21 15.24 10.86
N VAL A 342 -26.17 14.32 10.75
CA VAL A 342 -26.68 13.53 11.88
C VAL A 342 -25.95 12.20 11.98
N GLU A 343 -26.10 11.56 13.13
CA GLU A 343 -25.80 10.15 13.32
C GLU A 343 -26.56 9.29 12.30
N PHE A 344 -25.90 8.28 11.75
CA PHE A 344 -26.44 7.45 10.69
C PHE A 344 -26.16 5.97 10.92
N GLN A 345 -27.10 5.13 10.51
CA GLN A 345 -26.94 3.68 10.52
C GLN A 345 -26.09 3.22 9.33
N VAL A 346 -25.10 2.37 9.61
CA VAL A 346 -24.17 1.82 8.62
C VAL A 346 -24.76 0.58 7.96
N ASN A 347 -25.13 -0.43 8.76
CA ASN A 347 -25.71 -1.68 8.29
C ASN A 347 -27.10 -1.44 7.68
N THR A 348 -27.48 -2.32 6.74
CA THR A 348 -28.80 -2.38 6.13
C THR A 348 -29.55 -3.64 6.57
N TYR A 349 -28.83 -4.73 6.82
CA TYR A 349 -29.35 -5.91 7.49
C TYR A 349 -29.39 -5.69 9.01
N THR A 350 -30.56 -5.85 9.62
CA THR A 350 -30.81 -5.48 11.03
C THR A 350 -31.20 -6.66 11.92
N THR A 351 -31.33 -7.87 11.37
CA THR A 351 -31.72 -9.02 12.19
C THR A 351 -30.55 -9.43 13.07
N SER A 352 -30.79 -9.68 14.35
CA SER A 352 -29.74 -10.11 15.30
C SER A 352 -28.60 -9.08 15.43
N ASN A 353 -27.35 -9.52 15.64
CA ASN A 353 -26.22 -8.65 15.98
C ASN A 353 -25.39 -8.26 14.76
N GLN A 354 -25.08 -6.97 14.65
CA GLN A 354 -24.01 -6.39 13.83
C GLN A 354 -23.01 -5.68 14.76
N ARG A 355 -21.75 -6.12 14.76
CA ARG A 355 -20.77 -5.84 15.82
C ARG A 355 -19.38 -5.49 15.27
N ASP A 356 -18.52 -4.99 16.15
CA ASP A 356 -17.09 -4.78 15.91
C ASP A 356 -16.76 -3.97 14.64
N PRO A 357 -17.25 -2.72 14.54
CA PRO A 357 -17.01 -1.92 13.35
C PRO A 357 -15.57 -1.42 13.25
N SER A 358 -15.01 -1.46 12.04
CA SER A 358 -13.73 -0.88 11.70
C SER A 358 -13.90 0.11 10.54
N ALA A 359 -13.43 1.35 10.72
CA ALA A 359 -13.46 2.38 9.69
C ALA A 359 -12.07 2.64 9.11
N ALA A 360 -11.99 2.81 7.79
CA ALA A 360 -10.75 3.17 7.10
C ALA A 360 -10.99 4.26 6.03
N PRO A 361 -10.11 5.27 5.93
CA PRO A 361 -10.18 6.24 4.83
C PRO A 361 -9.90 5.56 3.49
N LEU A 362 -10.37 6.17 2.41
CA LEU A 362 -10.05 5.77 1.04
C LEU A 362 -9.39 6.93 0.28
N ASN A 363 -8.52 6.61 -0.68
CA ASN A 363 -7.76 7.62 -1.42
C ASN A 363 -8.65 8.49 -2.34
N ASP A 364 -9.88 8.05 -2.65
CA ASP A 364 -10.89 8.84 -3.37
C ASP A 364 -11.58 9.88 -2.48
N GLY A 365 -11.21 9.97 -1.20
CA GLY A 365 -11.80 10.85 -0.20
C GLY A 365 -13.00 10.25 0.52
N GLY A 366 -13.46 9.07 0.12
CA GLY A 366 -14.44 8.29 0.84
C GLY A 366 -13.86 7.57 2.05
N PHE A 367 -14.66 6.67 2.60
CA PHE A 367 -14.25 5.74 3.64
C PHE A 367 -14.99 4.42 3.47
N VAL A 368 -14.47 3.35 4.06
CA VAL A 368 -15.15 2.06 4.19
C VAL A 368 -15.37 1.77 5.66
N VAL A 369 -16.53 1.22 5.99
CA VAL A 369 -16.81 0.65 7.31
C VAL A 369 -17.03 -0.84 7.11
N THR A 370 -16.37 -1.66 7.93
CA THR A 370 -16.53 -3.12 7.97
C THR A 370 -17.00 -3.56 9.33
N TRP A 371 -17.76 -4.65 9.42
CA TRP A 371 -18.30 -5.18 10.68
C TRP A 371 -18.61 -6.67 10.54
N GLU A 372 -18.83 -7.36 11.66
CA GLU A 372 -19.37 -8.73 11.66
C GLU A 372 -20.89 -8.72 11.77
N SER A 373 -21.56 -9.64 11.09
CA SER A 373 -23.03 -9.70 11.01
C SER A 373 -23.56 -11.10 11.23
N SER A 374 -24.47 -11.24 12.20
CA SER A 374 -25.03 -12.52 12.60
C SER A 374 -26.16 -12.98 11.67
N GLY A 375 -26.04 -14.18 11.10
CA GLY A 375 -27.10 -14.81 10.31
C GLY A 375 -27.24 -14.30 8.87
N GLN A 376 -26.49 -13.28 8.47
CA GLN A 376 -26.73 -12.57 7.22
C GLN A 376 -26.36 -13.37 5.97
N ASP A 377 -25.33 -14.23 6.04
CA ASP A 377 -24.94 -15.14 4.95
C ASP A 377 -25.65 -16.51 5.03
N GLY A 378 -26.58 -16.67 5.98
CA GLY A 378 -27.31 -17.92 6.22
C GLY A 378 -26.62 -18.87 7.22
N ASP A 379 -25.49 -18.47 7.80
CA ASP A 379 -24.83 -19.13 8.94
C ASP A 379 -24.41 -18.08 10.00
N SER A 380 -23.60 -18.49 10.96
CA SER A 380 -23.31 -17.84 12.24
C SER A 380 -22.94 -16.36 12.13
N TYR A 381 -21.67 -15.99 11.94
CA TYR A 381 -21.24 -14.61 11.71
C TYR A 381 -20.48 -14.52 10.39
N GLY A 382 -20.82 -13.53 9.57
CA GLY A 382 -20.08 -13.19 8.35
C GLY A 382 -19.49 -11.77 8.43
N VAL A 383 -18.54 -11.44 7.56
CA VAL A 383 -17.90 -10.12 7.53
C VAL A 383 -18.46 -9.30 6.37
N TYR A 384 -18.90 -8.08 6.68
CA TYR A 384 -19.58 -7.19 5.74
C TYR A 384 -18.93 -5.82 5.70
N GLY A 385 -19.23 -5.06 4.65
CA GLY A 385 -18.79 -3.69 4.54
C GLY A 385 -19.74 -2.78 3.76
N GLN A 386 -19.60 -1.49 4.00
CA GLN A 386 -20.27 -0.41 3.27
C GLN A 386 -19.24 0.66 2.93
N ARG A 387 -19.15 0.98 1.63
CA ARG A 387 -18.35 2.12 1.17
C ARG A 387 -19.16 3.40 1.22
N TYR A 388 -18.50 4.50 1.50
CA TYR A 388 -19.05 5.84 1.52
C TYR A 388 -18.23 6.74 0.61
N ALA A 389 -18.93 7.63 -0.11
CA ALA A 389 -18.30 8.73 -0.83
C ALA A 389 -17.78 9.79 0.16
N SER A 390 -16.96 10.72 -0.32
CA SER A 390 -16.43 11.83 0.48
C SER A 390 -17.51 12.72 1.10
N SER A 391 -18.70 12.77 0.50
CA SER A 391 -19.86 13.46 1.06
C SER A 391 -20.47 12.78 2.29
N GLY A 392 -20.10 11.53 2.58
CA GLY A 392 -20.76 10.67 3.57
C GLY A 392 -21.97 9.91 3.03
N ALA A 393 -22.25 9.98 1.72
CA ALA A 393 -23.31 9.17 1.10
C ALA A 393 -22.82 7.72 0.87
N LYS A 394 -23.69 6.72 1.08
CA LYS A 394 -23.41 5.32 0.72
C LYS A 394 -23.04 5.22 -0.75
N SER A 395 -21.91 4.58 -1.05
CA SER A 395 -21.43 4.29 -2.39
C SER A 395 -21.71 2.82 -2.70
N GLY A 396 -22.80 2.56 -3.41
CA GLY A 396 -23.31 1.21 -3.63
C GLY A 396 -24.01 0.62 -2.40
N ALA A 397 -24.40 -0.64 -2.51
CA ALA A 397 -24.98 -1.40 -1.41
C ALA A 397 -23.89 -1.95 -0.48
N GLU A 398 -24.33 -2.32 0.71
CA GLU A 398 -23.61 -3.22 1.60
C GLU A 398 -23.21 -4.51 0.86
N PHE A 399 -22.03 -5.03 1.18
CA PHE A 399 -21.45 -6.19 0.48
C PHE A 399 -20.73 -7.14 1.46
N GLN A 400 -20.76 -8.43 1.13
CA GLN A 400 -20.08 -9.47 1.89
C GLN A 400 -18.60 -9.57 1.52
N ILE A 401 -17.75 -9.59 2.54
CA ILE A 401 -16.29 -9.60 2.41
C ILE A 401 -15.76 -11.02 2.40
N ASN A 402 -16.14 -11.84 3.38
CA ASN A 402 -15.78 -13.26 3.42
C ASN A 402 -16.40 -14.02 2.23
N THR A 403 -15.73 -15.08 1.78
CA THR A 403 -16.28 -16.04 0.81
C THR A 403 -16.55 -17.40 1.42
N TYR A 404 -15.86 -17.72 2.51
CA TYR A 404 -16.14 -18.87 3.35
C TYR A 404 -17.19 -18.46 4.38
N THR A 405 -18.30 -19.19 4.45
CA THR A 405 -19.48 -18.83 5.24
C THR A 405 -19.79 -19.83 6.34
N THR A 406 -19.01 -20.89 6.49
CA THR A 406 -19.30 -21.90 7.51
C THR A 406 -18.79 -21.40 8.87
N ASN A 407 -19.58 -21.52 9.93
CA ASN A 407 -19.23 -21.03 11.28
C ASN A 407 -18.97 -19.50 11.32
N ASN A 408 -18.16 -19.03 12.28
CA ASN A 408 -17.91 -17.61 12.52
C ASN A 408 -16.77 -17.04 11.66
N GLN A 409 -17.02 -15.86 11.12
CA GLN A 409 -16.03 -14.92 10.62
C GLN A 409 -16.20 -13.60 11.37
N SER A 410 -15.20 -13.21 12.16
CA SER A 410 -15.29 -12.16 13.18
C SER A 410 -14.12 -11.17 13.15
N ASP A 411 -14.22 -10.10 13.94
CA ASP A 411 -13.13 -9.15 14.22
C ASP A 411 -12.50 -8.49 12.97
N PRO A 412 -13.28 -7.86 12.08
CA PRO A 412 -12.74 -7.28 10.87
C PRO A 412 -11.92 -6.02 11.14
N SER A 413 -10.79 -5.90 10.45
CA SER A 413 -9.94 -4.70 10.44
C SER A 413 -9.68 -4.25 9.00
N ALA A 414 -9.94 -2.98 8.71
CA ALA A 414 -9.75 -2.40 7.39
C ALA A 414 -8.56 -1.43 7.36
N ALA A 415 -7.81 -1.43 6.26
CA ALA A 415 -6.72 -0.48 6.03
C ALA A 415 -6.69 0.01 4.57
N PRO A 416 -6.40 1.30 4.33
CA PRO A 416 -6.16 1.82 2.99
C PRO A 416 -4.88 1.25 2.38
N LEU A 417 -4.84 1.18 1.05
CA LEU A 417 -3.64 0.84 0.29
C LEU A 417 -3.18 2.04 -0.56
N ASN A 418 -1.87 2.12 -0.80
CA ASN A 418 -1.26 3.21 -1.58
C ASN A 418 -1.72 3.25 -3.05
N ASP A 419 -2.23 2.13 -3.57
CA ASP A 419 -2.78 2.03 -4.93
C ASP A 419 -4.24 2.50 -5.03
N GLY A 420 -4.81 3.01 -3.93
CA GLY A 420 -6.19 3.47 -3.86
C GLY A 420 -7.20 2.41 -3.44
N GLY A 421 -6.78 1.15 -3.36
CA GLY A 421 -7.58 0.08 -2.81
C GLY A 421 -7.64 0.09 -1.28
N PHE A 422 -8.21 -0.97 -0.73
CA PHE A 422 -8.20 -1.25 0.70
C PHE A 422 -8.05 -2.75 0.93
N VAL A 423 -7.57 -3.13 2.09
CA VAL A 423 -7.52 -4.53 2.54
C VAL A 423 -8.37 -4.66 3.79
N VAL A 424 -9.08 -5.78 3.89
CA VAL A 424 -9.82 -6.16 5.10
C VAL A 424 -9.26 -7.49 5.57
N THR A 425 -8.92 -7.59 6.85
CA THR A 425 -8.51 -8.83 7.51
C THR A 425 -9.51 -9.21 8.59
N TRP A 426 -9.70 -10.51 8.85
CA TRP A 426 -10.65 -11.02 9.84
C TRP A 426 -10.23 -12.39 10.37
N GLU A 427 -10.83 -12.81 11.49
CA GLU A 427 -10.70 -14.16 12.02
C GLU A 427 -11.73 -15.09 11.37
N SER A 428 -11.35 -16.32 11.01
CA SER A 428 -12.27 -17.29 10.40
C SER A 428 -12.12 -18.66 11.06
N LEU A 429 -13.21 -19.21 11.57
CA LEU A 429 -13.24 -20.49 12.27
C LEU A 429 -13.33 -21.66 11.28
N ALA A 430 -12.36 -22.58 11.35
CA ALA A 430 -12.33 -23.84 10.59
C ALA A 430 -12.24 -23.71 9.06
N GLN A 431 -11.89 -22.54 8.54
CA GLN A 431 -11.68 -22.34 7.11
C GLN A 431 -10.46 -23.12 6.56
N ASP A 432 -9.42 -23.30 7.36
CA ASP A 432 -8.25 -24.13 7.07
C ASP A 432 -8.37 -25.56 7.64
N GLY A 433 -9.50 -25.88 8.26
CA GLY A 433 -9.76 -27.15 8.91
C GLY A 433 -9.36 -27.24 10.39
N ASP A 434 -8.97 -26.13 11.03
CA ASP A 434 -8.63 -26.08 12.47
C ASP A 434 -9.43 -24.98 13.21
N GLY A 435 -8.87 -24.34 14.24
CA GLY A 435 -9.49 -23.24 14.98
C GLY A 435 -9.63 -21.94 14.18
N TYR A 436 -9.47 -20.80 14.86
CA TYR A 436 -9.46 -19.50 14.19
C TYR A 436 -8.15 -19.26 13.45
N GLY A 437 -8.25 -18.89 12.17
CA GLY A 437 -7.13 -18.39 11.36
C GLY A 437 -7.37 -16.94 10.91
N ILE A 438 -6.29 -16.25 10.52
CA ILE A 438 -6.38 -14.87 10.00
C ILE A 438 -6.45 -14.89 8.47
N TYR A 439 -7.50 -14.28 7.94
CA TYR A 439 -7.76 -14.18 6.51
C TYR A 439 -7.82 -12.73 6.09
N GLY A 440 -7.71 -12.48 4.78
CA GLY A 440 -7.87 -11.15 4.25
C GLY A 440 -8.30 -11.13 2.80
N GLN A 441 -8.98 -10.04 2.44
CA GLN A 441 -9.42 -9.74 1.10
C GLN A 441 -8.93 -8.35 0.74
N ARG A 442 -8.19 -8.26 -0.36
CA ARG A 442 -7.82 -6.99 -0.96
C ARG A 442 -8.92 -6.56 -1.93
N TYR A 443 -9.15 -5.25 -2.00
CA TYR A 443 -10.02 -4.60 -2.95
C TYR A 443 -9.23 -3.55 -3.70
N ASP A 444 -9.51 -3.37 -4.99
CA ASP A 444 -9.00 -2.24 -5.77
C ASP A 444 -9.72 -0.93 -5.41
N SER A 445 -9.31 0.18 -6.03
CA SER A 445 -9.89 1.51 -5.78
C SER A 445 -11.37 1.63 -6.14
N SER A 446 -11.89 0.72 -6.98
CA SER A 446 -13.32 0.65 -7.29
C SER A 446 -14.11 -0.20 -6.31
N GLY A 447 -13.43 -0.90 -5.38
CA GLY A 447 -14.06 -1.83 -4.44
C GLY A 447 -14.28 -3.22 -5.03
N VAL A 448 -13.49 -3.62 -6.04
CA VAL A 448 -13.53 -4.96 -6.64
C VAL A 448 -12.40 -5.83 -6.06
N LYS A 449 -12.70 -7.10 -5.75
CA LYS A 449 -11.79 -8.08 -5.14
C LYS A 449 -10.57 -8.42 -5.99
#